data_AF-A0A3P7N055-F1
#
_entry.id   AF-A0A3P7N055-F1
#
_cell.length_a   1.000
_cell.length_b   1.000
_cell.length_c   1.000
_cell.angle_alpha   90.00
_cell.angle_beta   90.00
_cell.angle_gamma   90.00
#
_symmetry.space_group_name_H-M   'P 1'
#
loop_
_entity.id
_entity.type
_entity.pdbx_description
1 polymer ?
#
loop_
_entity_poly.entity_id
_entity_poly.type
_entity_poly.pdbx_seq_one_letter_code
_entity_poly.pdbx_strand_id
1 'polypeptide(L)' 'MLAELPSRCSLVVSNNPIAEHEEYRPVVLGTLPHLEKLDKEAATKDEIAEAINLVETRVSQLLLASRN' A
#
# COMPACT_ATOMS: atom_id res chain seq x y z
N MET A 1 9.11 -12.86 1.35
CA MET A 1 9.98 -12.67 0.18
C MET A 1 9.14 -12.03 -0.93
N LEU A 2 8.81 -10.74 -0.80
CA LEU A 2 8.01 -9.96 -1.77
C LEU A 2 8.84 -8.82 -2.41
N ALA A 3 10.09 -8.65 -1.96
CA ALA A 3 10.95 -7.54 -2.33
C ALA A 3 11.60 -7.66 -3.73
N GLU A 4 11.45 -8.81 -4.41
CA GLU A 4 12.11 -9.08 -5.69
C GLU A 4 11.13 -9.28 -6.86
N LEU A 5 9.94 -8.70 -6.78
CA LEU A 5 9.00 -8.75 -7.90
C LEU A 5 9.45 -7.78 -9.00
N PRO A 6 9.46 -8.21 -10.28
CA PRO A 6 9.78 -7.34 -11.40
C PRO A 6 8.87 -6.11 -11.38
N SER A 7 9.39 -4.97 -11.84
CA SER A 7 8.93 -3.58 -11.60
C SER A 7 7.47 -3.24 -11.96
N ARG A 8 6.68 -4.20 -12.42
CA ARG A 8 5.24 -4.15 -12.68
C ARG A 8 4.64 -5.50 -12.27
N CYS A 9 4.05 -5.57 -11.09
CA CYS A 9 3.30 -6.74 -10.65
C CYS A 9 1.83 -6.38 -10.38
N SER A 10 0.94 -7.28 -10.78
CA SER A 10 -0.46 -7.26 -10.38
C SER A 10 -0.64 -8.10 -9.12
N LEU A 11 -1.12 -7.50 -8.04
CA LEU A 11 -1.43 -8.21 -6.80
C LEU A 11 -2.95 -8.31 -6.63
N VAL A 12 -3.42 -9.50 -6.31
CA VAL A 12 -4.81 -9.75 -5.98
C VAL A 12 -4.83 -10.24 -4.53
N VAL A 13 -5.40 -9.41 -3.66
CA VAL A 13 -5.55 -9.67 -2.22
C VAL A 13 -7.00 -10.03 -1.89
N SER A 14 -7.89 -10.02 -2.90
CA SER A 14 -9.29 -10.46 -2.83
C SER A 14 -9.42 -11.79 -2.06
N ASN A 15 -10.39 -11.87 -1.14
CA ASN A 15 -10.59 -12.97 -0.17
C ASN A 15 -9.55 -13.07 0.96
N ASN A 16 -8.75 -12.03 1.23
CA ASN A 16 -8.06 -11.90 2.50
C ASN A 16 -8.87 -11.00 3.44
N PRO A 17 -8.90 -11.26 4.75
CA PRO A 17 -9.55 -10.38 5.74
C PRO A 17 -9.03 -8.94 5.67
N ILE A 18 -7.78 -8.75 5.21
CA ILE A 18 -7.19 -7.43 4.97
C ILE A 18 -7.95 -6.66 3.88
N ALA A 19 -8.52 -7.32 2.87
CA ALA A 19 -9.29 -6.68 1.81
C ALA A 19 -10.65 -6.13 2.29
N GLU A 20 -11.11 -6.50 3.49
CA GLU A 20 -12.31 -5.93 4.13
C GLU A 20 -12.03 -4.59 4.82
N HIS A 21 -10.76 -4.22 5.00
CA HIS A 21 -10.39 -2.93 5.56
C HIS A 21 -10.41 -1.83 4.49
N GLU A 22 -11.12 -0.72 4.77
CA GLU A 22 -11.15 0.45 3.86
C GLU A 22 -9.76 1.05 3.62
N GLU A 23 -8.86 0.95 4.60
CA GLU A 23 -7.49 1.46 4.48
C GLU A 23 -6.52 0.50 3.79
N TYR A 24 -6.94 -0.73 3.46
CA TYR A 24 -6.01 -1.72 2.93
C TYR A 24 -5.42 -1.27 1.58
N ARG A 25 -6.27 -0.73 0.71
CA ARG A 25 -5.90 -0.32 -0.65
C ARG A 25 -4.81 0.76 -0.62
N PRO A 26 -4.99 1.90 0.08
CA PRO A 26 -3.92 2.89 0.21
C PRO A 26 -2.70 2.35 0.98
N VAL A 27 -2.87 1.49 1.99
CA VAL A 27 -1.71 0.93 2.70
C VAL A 27 -0.86 0.03 1.78
N VAL A 28 -1.48 -0.82 0.97
CA VAL A 28 -0.79 -1.71 0.04
C VAL A 28 -0.13 -0.92 -1.09
N LEU A 29 -0.83 0.07 -1.66
CA LEU A 29 -0.26 0.94 -2.70
C LEU A 29 0.91 1.79 -2.19
N GLY A 30 0.83 2.29 -0.95
CA GLY A 30 1.92 3.05 -0.34
C GLY A 30 3.13 2.18 0.01
N THR A 31 2.89 0.91 0.36
CA THR A 31 3.95 -0.06 0.67
C THR A 31 4.59 -0.65 -0.59
N LEU A 32 3.82 -0.76 -1.68
CA LEU A 32 4.24 -1.34 -2.96
C LEU A 32 3.99 -0.34 -4.11
N PRO A 33 4.80 0.73 -4.22
CA PRO A 33 4.59 1.79 -5.21
C PRO A 33 4.83 1.33 -6.67
N HIS A 34 5.38 0.13 -6.86
CA HIS A 34 5.60 -0.49 -8.18
C HIS A 34 4.40 -1.32 -8.66
N LEU A 35 3.31 -1.35 -7.89
CA LEU A 35 2.12 -2.12 -8.21
C LEU A 35 1.30 -1.41 -9.29
N GLU A 36 1.01 -2.11 -10.38
CA GLU A 36 0.17 -1.54 -11.46
C GLU A 36 -1.31 -1.84 -11.30
N LYS A 37 -1.61 -2.97 -10.67
CA LYS A 37 -2.98 -3.44 -10.48
C LYS A 37 -3.12 -4.03 -9.10
N LEU A 38 -4.13 -3.56 -8.39
CA LEU A 38 -4.55 -4.05 -7.09
C LEU A 38 -6.00 -4.53 -7.19
N ASP A 39 -6.24 -5.80 -6.88
CA ASP A 39 -7.59 -6.40 -6.90
C ASP A 39 -8.34 -6.25 -8.23
N LYS A 40 -7.59 -6.35 -9.34
CA LYS A 40 -8.07 -6.18 -10.72
C LYS A 40 -8.36 -4.72 -11.11
N GLU A 41 -8.23 -3.78 -10.19
CA GLU A 41 -8.31 -2.35 -10.48
C GLU A 41 -6.92 -1.79 -10.77
N ALA A 42 -6.83 -0.89 -11.75
CA ALA A 42 -5.57 -0.21 -12.05
C ALA A 42 -5.26 0.79 -10.93
N ALA A 43 -4.04 0.72 -10.40
CA ALA A 43 -3.56 1.71 -9.44
C ALA A 43 -3.07 2.94 -10.22
N THR A 44 -3.65 4.11 -9.94
CA THR A 44 -3.21 5.34 -10.60
C THR A 44 -1.99 5.91 -9.89
N LYS A 45 -1.16 6.67 -10.63
CA LYS A 45 0.03 7.30 -10.04
C LYS A 45 -0.32 8.29 -8.93
N ASP A 46 -1.43 9.00 -9.06
CA ASP A 46 -1.92 9.95 -8.06
C ASP A 46 -2.35 9.22 -6.79
N GLU A 47 -3.12 8.14 -6.93
CA GLU A 47 -3.54 7.28 -5.81
C GLU A 47 -2.34 6.65 -5.08
N ILE A 48 -1.32 6.21 -5.82
CA ILE A 48 -0.08 5.69 -5.23
C ILE A 48 0.67 6.80 -4.48
N ALA A 49 0.76 8.01 -5.03
CA ALA A 49 1.43 9.13 -4.37
C ALA A 49 0.74 9.54 -3.06
N GLU A 50 -0.60 9.61 -3.05
CA GLU A 50 -1.38 9.85 -1.84
C GLU A 50 -1.20 8.74 -0.81
N ALA A 51 -1.23 7.49 -1.26
CA ALA A 51 -1.02 6.31 -0.44
C ALA A 51 0.37 6.28 0.23
N ILE A 52 1.44 6.61 -0.51
CA ILE A 52 2.80 6.73 0.04
C ILE A 52 2.82 7.77 1.15
N ASN A 53 2.27 8.96 0.90
CA ASN A 53 2.27 10.06 1.87
C ASN A 53 1.49 9.71 3.14
N LEU A 54 0.36 8.99 2.99
CA LEU A 54 -0.44 8.49 4.11
C LEU A 54 0.37 7.50 4.98
N VAL A 55 1.06 6.55 4.34
CA VAL A 55 1.89 5.55 5.03
C VAL A 55 3.07 6.22 5.72
N GLU A 56 3.79 7.12 5.05
CA GLU A 56 4.90 7.88 5.64
C GLU A 56 4.46 8.72 6.85
N THR A 57 3.31 9.38 6.76
CA THR A 57 2.74 10.16 7.85
C THR A 57 2.40 9.27 9.05
N ARG A 58 1.75 8.12 8.82
CA ARG A 58 1.40 7.16 9.89
C ARG A 58 2.63 6.55 10.55
N VAL A 59 3.63 6.15 9.76
CA VAL A 59 4.89 5.63 10.28
C VAL A 59 5.59 6.69 11.13
N SER A 60 5.64 7.93 10.66
CA SER A 60 6.22 9.05 11.41
C SER A 60 5.49 9.29 12.74
N GLN A 61 4.16 9.28 12.74
CA GLN A 61 3.36 9.44 13.96
C GLN A 61 3.56 8.28 14.94
N LEU A 62 3.62 7.03 14.47
CA LEU A 62 3.85 5.85 15.31
C LEU A 62 5.27 5.84 15.91
N LEU A 63 6.27 6.24 15.14
CA LEU A 63 7.65 6.38 15.61
C LEU A 63 7.79 7.47 16.68
N LEU A 64 7.06 8.58 16.53
CA LEU A 64 7.00 9.63 17.55
C LEU A 64 6.26 9.18 18.81
N ALA A 65 5.15 8.44 18.65
CA ALA A 65 4.36 7.91 19.76
C ALA A 65 5.10 6.83 20.56
N SER A 66 5.99 6.06 19.92
CA SER A 66 6.81 5.03 20.59
C SER A 66 8.02 5.58 21.34
N ARG A 67 8.22 6.90 21.34
CA ARG A 67 9.39 7.58 21.91
C ARG A 67 9.10 8.33 23.22
N ASN A 68 7.89 8.18 23.79
CA ASN A 68 7.45 8.75 25.07
C ASN A 68 7.25 7.67 26.13
#